data_AF-A0AAN8AMD1-F1
#
_entry.id   AF-A0AAN8AMD1-F1
#
_cell.length_a   1.000
_cell.length_b   1.000
_cell.length_c   1.000
_cell.angle_alpha   90.00
_cell.angle_beta   90.00
_cell.angle_gamma   90.00
#
_symmetry.space_group_name_H-M   'P 1'
#
loop_
_entity.id
_entity.type
_entity.pdbx_description
1 polymer ?
#
loop_
_entity_poly.entity_id
_entity_poly.type
_entity_poly.pdbx_seq_one_letter_code
_entity_poly.pdbx_strand_id
1 'polypeptide(L)'
;MYPVDLPAVEDTDLMSASEHYLSSLESGPQNEEWFQLSHTAKVAITANNVRRLQLFDDEQSDCTLLALHPPDDPTQVLALYLLHQWWCVDDVLRTCSKSRSGLISVQSLMERVIVFLLSQVAERSSKEKLLFSLHPRTESCKLMWRDSQAVGFYTTKHRGSLCDGWSSRCYLLPALDTLLVRRSWRRRGFGLHMLEDFCSSFSTEQFLGVSAPLSPSMVTVCRSFLQQHKEHQENLYEVEAPGGWTQRRNIWLSIQLGRYTTRIDEECGPTSGGTQRNKHSSPKTSDRRLELTSASSSDVKIPLLTGSSAQLMRPCTPSQGGSSPSSDIPGTGCCPGADAKDLDSGAYCRPPQSLNTKQALKSKPCVSAEPREEEEEQGDAKRVRRT
;
A
#
# COMPACT_ATOMS: atom_id res chain seq x y z
N MET A 1 1.91 6.88 26.98
CA MET A 1 2.75 7.19 25.82
C MET A 1 2.87 5.91 25.02
N TYR A 2 2.76 5.96 23.70
CA TYR A 2 2.82 4.78 22.82
C TYR A 2 4.14 4.75 22.05
N PRO A 3 4.52 3.65 21.37
CA PRO A 3 5.82 3.53 20.69
C PRO A 3 6.13 4.69 19.74
N VAL A 4 5.14 5.13 18.97
CA VAL A 4 5.27 6.25 18.01
C VAL A 4 5.45 7.62 18.68
N ASP A 5 5.11 7.74 19.96
CA ASP A 5 5.27 8.97 20.75
C ASP A 5 6.65 9.06 21.43
N LEU A 6 7.42 7.98 21.43
CA LEU A 6 8.76 7.95 22.00
C LEU A 6 9.78 8.63 21.05
N PRO A 7 10.95 9.04 21.56
CA PRO A 7 11.98 9.68 20.75
C PRO A 7 12.33 8.85 19.50
N ALA A 8 12.73 9.55 18.43
CA ALA A 8 13.16 8.89 17.21
C ALA A 8 14.34 7.94 17.50
N VAL A 9 14.31 6.77 16.86
CA VAL A 9 15.31 5.73 17.02
C VAL A 9 15.86 5.36 15.67
N GLU A 10 17.18 5.26 15.60
CA GLU A 10 17.90 4.78 14.43
C GLU A 10 17.66 3.29 14.24
N ASP A 11 17.64 2.84 12.97
CA ASP A 11 17.36 1.45 12.64
C ASP A 11 18.30 0.48 13.38
N THR A 12 19.58 0.81 13.42
CA THR A 12 20.63 -0.01 14.04
C THR A 12 20.37 -0.28 15.51
N ASP A 13 19.81 0.69 16.22
CA ASP A 13 19.58 0.58 17.66
C ASP A 13 18.40 -0.33 17.96
N LEU A 14 17.31 -0.18 17.19
CA LEU A 14 16.15 -1.06 17.31
C LEU A 14 16.50 -2.51 16.98
N MET A 15 17.30 -2.70 15.92
CA MET A 15 17.78 -4.01 15.48
C MET A 15 18.70 -4.66 16.51
N SER A 16 19.70 -3.92 17.00
CA SER A 16 20.67 -4.43 17.96
C SER A 16 19.99 -4.83 19.28
N ALA A 17 19.04 -4.03 19.76
CA ALA A 17 18.26 -4.34 20.94
C ALA A 17 17.43 -5.63 20.77
N SER A 18 16.85 -5.81 19.58
CA SER A 18 16.08 -7.00 19.23
C SER A 18 16.97 -8.25 19.18
N GLU A 19 18.09 -8.20 18.47
CA GLU A 19 19.01 -9.34 18.36
C GLU A 19 19.64 -9.71 19.70
N HIS A 20 20.02 -8.72 20.52
CA HIS A 20 20.55 -8.95 21.86
C HIS A 20 19.49 -9.62 22.76
N TYR A 21 18.23 -9.17 22.69
CA TYR A 21 17.14 -9.76 23.47
C TYR A 21 16.89 -11.21 23.05
N LEU A 22 16.82 -11.50 21.75
CA LEU A 22 16.61 -12.86 21.26
C LEU A 22 17.77 -13.79 21.62
N SER A 23 19.02 -13.32 21.48
CA SER A 23 20.20 -14.09 21.90
C SER A 23 20.19 -14.40 23.40
N SER A 24 19.71 -13.47 24.22
CA SER A 24 19.54 -13.67 25.67
C SER A 24 18.45 -14.70 25.97
N LEU A 25 17.36 -14.69 25.19
CA LEU A 25 16.24 -15.63 25.31
C LEU A 25 16.64 -17.06 24.90
N GLU A 26 17.54 -17.20 23.93
CA GLU A 26 18.06 -18.49 23.46
C GLU A 26 19.15 -19.09 24.37
N SER A 27 19.97 -18.24 25.01
CA SER A 27 21.11 -18.66 25.85
C SER A 27 20.81 -18.74 27.34
N GLY A 28 19.78 -18.04 27.82
CA GLY A 28 19.43 -17.99 29.23
C GLY A 28 18.83 -19.30 29.77
N PRO A 29 18.85 -19.52 31.11
CA PRO A 29 17.99 -20.53 31.71
C PRO A 29 16.53 -20.25 31.35
N GLN A 30 15.67 -21.26 31.27
CA GLN A 30 14.22 -21.08 31.06
C GLN A 30 13.58 -20.36 32.25
N ASN A 31 13.82 -19.05 32.36
CA ASN A 31 12.99 -18.16 33.16
C ASN A 31 11.77 -17.83 32.32
N GLU A 32 10.60 -18.17 32.84
CA GLU A 32 9.34 -17.88 32.16
C GLU A 32 9.02 -16.39 32.29
N GLU A 33 9.48 -15.59 31.34
CA GLU A 33 8.94 -14.24 31.15
C GLU A 33 7.53 -14.37 30.55
N TRP A 34 6.56 -13.60 31.04
CA TRP A 34 5.17 -13.71 30.62
C TRP A 34 4.67 -12.38 30.06
N PHE A 35 4.13 -12.41 28.84
CA PHE A 35 3.41 -11.29 28.25
C PHE A 35 1.94 -11.32 28.67
N GLN A 36 1.46 -10.24 29.26
CA GLN A 36 0.07 -10.09 29.67
C GLN A 36 -0.76 -9.51 28.51
N LEU A 37 -1.66 -10.28 27.92
CA LEU A 37 -2.57 -9.77 26.87
C LEU A 37 -3.81 -9.09 27.45
N SER A 38 -4.36 -9.64 28.54
CA SER A 38 -5.53 -9.12 29.25
C SER A 38 -5.46 -9.59 30.70
N HIS A 39 -6.30 -9.09 31.60
CA HIS A 39 -6.26 -9.49 33.03
C HIS A 39 -6.27 -11.01 33.29
N THR A 40 -6.82 -11.80 32.37
CA THR A 40 -6.96 -13.25 32.51
C THR A 40 -6.09 -14.07 31.55
N ALA A 41 -5.46 -13.45 30.55
CA ALA A 41 -4.67 -14.15 29.54
C ALA A 41 -3.20 -13.73 29.57
N LYS A 42 -2.30 -14.72 29.69
CA LYS A 42 -0.85 -14.56 29.61
C LYS A 42 -0.26 -15.54 28.60
N VAL A 43 0.80 -15.12 27.94
CA VAL A 43 1.57 -15.96 27.00
C VAL A 43 3.03 -15.97 27.44
N ALA A 44 3.62 -17.15 27.52
CA ALA A 44 5.03 -17.29 27.85
C ALA A 44 5.88 -16.76 26.68
N ILE A 45 6.81 -15.87 26.99
CA ILE A 45 7.82 -15.38 26.07
C ILE A 45 8.96 -16.40 26.10
N THR A 46 9.08 -17.16 25.03
CA THR A 46 10.11 -18.20 24.85
C THR A 46 10.66 -18.11 23.44
N ALA A 47 11.86 -18.63 23.21
CA ALA A 47 12.48 -18.67 21.88
C ALA A 47 11.60 -19.39 20.84
N ASN A 48 10.72 -20.30 21.26
CA ASN A 48 9.79 -21.01 20.37
C ASN A 48 8.61 -20.12 19.89
N ASN A 49 8.23 -19.13 20.69
CA ASN A 49 7.07 -18.27 20.44
C ASN A 49 7.46 -16.91 19.85
N VAL A 50 8.76 -16.59 19.83
CA VAL A 50 9.30 -15.34 19.29
C VAL A 50 9.86 -15.58 17.89
N ARG A 51 9.50 -14.74 16.92
CA ARG A 51 9.97 -14.84 15.53
C ARG A 51 10.40 -13.49 15.00
N ARG A 52 11.36 -13.51 14.08
CA ARG A 52 11.75 -12.33 13.31
C ARG A 52 10.71 -12.05 12.22
N LEU A 53 10.30 -10.79 12.09
CA LEU A 53 9.45 -10.28 11.03
C LEU A 53 10.23 -9.26 10.21
N GLN A 54 10.35 -9.51 8.91
CA GLN A 54 10.96 -8.55 7.99
C GLN A 54 10.02 -7.36 7.75
N LEU A 55 10.54 -6.14 7.91
CA LEU A 55 9.75 -4.92 7.82
C LEU A 55 9.58 -4.41 6.38
N PHE A 56 10.60 -4.56 5.53
CA PHE A 56 10.68 -3.98 4.18
C PHE A 56 10.96 -5.03 3.10
N ASP A 57 10.58 -4.72 1.86
CA ASP A 57 10.75 -5.57 0.67
C ASP A 57 12.06 -5.33 -0.10
N ASP A 58 13.05 -4.68 0.50
CA ASP A 58 14.33 -4.40 -0.14
C ASP A 58 15.39 -5.43 0.28
N GLU A 59 16.06 -6.02 -0.71
CA GLU A 59 17.09 -7.05 -0.51
C GLU A 59 18.29 -6.57 0.33
N GLN A 60 18.39 -5.27 0.59
CA GLN A 60 19.46 -4.65 1.37
C GLN A 60 19.08 -4.37 2.84
N SER A 61 17.82 -4.51 3.25
CA SER A 61 17.41 -4.17 4.61
C SER A 61 17.29 -5.40 5.50
N ASP A 62 18.27 -5.58 6.39
CA ASP A 62 18.19 -6.52 7.52
C ASP A 62 17.23 -6.03 8.64
N CYS A 63 16.28 -5.14 8.32
CA CYS A 63 15.38 -4.56 9.31
C CYS A 63 14.31 -5.58 9.71
N THR A 64 14.59 -6.33 10.76
CA THR A 64 13.71 -7.35 11.34
C THR A 64 13.23 -6.98 12.75
N LEU A 65 11.95 -7.19 13.01
CA LEU A 65 11.33 -6.95 14.31
C LEU A 65 11.08 -8.29 15.00
N LEU A 66 11.15 -8.34 16.33
CA LEU A 66 10.66 -9.53 17.05
C LEU A 66 9.17 -9.44 17.26
N ALA A 67 8.48 -10.52 16.91
CA ALA A 67 7.07 -10.71 17.13
C ALA A 67 6.82 -11.90 18.07
N LEU A 68 5.91 -11.70 19.01
CA LEU A 68 5.40 -12.74 19.88
C LEU A 68 4.15 -13.36 19.25
N HIS A 69 4.14 -14.69 19.21
CA HIS A 69 3.06 -15.50 18.67
C HIS A 69 2.44 -16.35 19.79
N PRO A 70 1.13 -16.68 19.72
CA PRO A 70 0.57 -17.68 20.60
C PRO A 70 1.15 -19.07 20.26
N PRO A 71 1.34 -19.96 21.24
CA PRO A 71 1.82 -21.33 20.98
C PRO A 71 0.90 -22.11 20.04
N ASP A 72 -0.42 -21.85 20.14
CA ASP A 72 -1.45 -22.61 19.42
C ASP A 72 -1.66 -22.13 17.97
N ASP A 73 -1.29 -20.89 17.65
CA ASP A 73 -1.46 -20.30 16.31
C ASP A 73 -0.27 -19.42 15.93
N PRO A 74 0.80 -19.99 15.35
CA PRO A 74 1.99 -19.23 14.97
C PRO A 74 1.76 -18.24 13.82
N THR A 75 0.56 -18.17 13.23
CA THR A 75 0.22 -17.21 12.17
C THR A 75 -0.25 -15.86 12.72
N GLN A 76 -0.74 -15.85 13.96
CA GLN A 76 -1.18 -14.64 14.65
C GLN A 76 -0.01 -13.95 15.35
N VAL A 77 0.07 -12.62 15.24
CA VAL A 77 1.04 -11.80 16.00
C VAL A 77 0.29 -11.12 17.13
N LEU A 78 0.80 -11.26 18.36
CA LEU A 78 0.20 -10.70 19.58
C LEU A 78 0.86 -9.38 19.99
N ALA A 79 2.18 -9.35 19.90
CA ALA A 79 3.00 -8.23 20.35
C ALA A 79 4.27 -8.10 19.52
N LEU A 80 4.82 -6.89 19.50
CA LEU A 80 6.15 -6.60 18.95
C LEU A 80 7.09 -6.16 20.06
N TYR A 81 8.35 -6.56 19.96
CA TYR A 81 9.41 -6.03 20.81
C TYR A 81 9.93 -4.74 20.18
N LEU A 82 9.62 -3.60 20.81
CA LEU A 82 10.01 -2.28 20.34
C LEU A 82 10.56 -1.49 21.51
N LEU A 83 11.70 -0.82 21.30
CA LEU A 83 12.29 0.09 22.28
C LEU A 83 12.51 -0.57 23.66
N HIS A 84 13.07 -1.78 23.65
CA HIS A 84 13.37 -2.59 24.84
C HIS A 84 12.14 -3.07 25.63
N GLN A 85 10.94 -3.06 25.01
CA GLN A 85 9.69 -3.46 25.66
C GLN A 85 8.76 -4.22 24.70
N TRP A 86 7.94 -5.10 25.25
CA TRP A 86 6.87 -5.78 24.50
C TRP A 86 5.60 -4.91 24.44
N TRP A 87 5.11 -4.67 23.23
CA TRP A 87 3.90 -3.88 22.96
C TRP A 87 2.86 -4.72 22.25
N CYS A 88 1.63 -4.75 22.76
CA CYS A 88 0.54 -5.40 22.03
C CYS A 88 0.27 -4.66 20.71
N VAL A 89 -0.19 -5.39 19.69
CA VAL A 89 -0.44 -4.81 18.35
C VAL A 89 -1.36 -3.59 18.43
N ASP A 90 -2.39 -3.63 19.28
CA ASP A 90 -3.35 -2.52 19.44
C ASP A 90 -2.70 -1.25 20.02
N ASP A 91 -1.70 -1.39 20.89
CA ASP A 91 -0.99 -0.24 21.48
C ASP A 91 0.03 0.36 20.52
N VAL A 92 0.66 -0.46 19.66
CA VAL A 92 1.56 0.06 18.61
C VAL A 92 0.79 0.95 17.63
N LEU A 93 -0.48 0.65 17.38
CA LEU A 93 -1.35 1.42 16.48
C LEU A 93 -1.95 2.69 17.13
N ARG A 94 -1.56 3.04 18.35
CA ARG A 94 -2.09 4.19 19.11
C ARG A 94 -1.08 5.32 19.25
N THR A 95 -1.61 6.50 19.58
CA THR A 95 -0.85 7.72 19.86
C THR A 95 -1.51 8.49 21.00
N CYS A 96 -0.72 9.09 21.88
CA CYS A 96 -1.19 10.06 22.86
C CYS A 96 -0.97 11.51 22.38
N SER A 97 -0.22 11.69 21.28
CA SER A 97 -0.03 13.00 20.67
C SER A 97 -1.31 13.50 19.99
N LYS A 98 -1.80 14.66 20.43
CA LYS A 98 -2.96 15.35 19.83
C LYS A 98 -2.66 15.94 18.46
N SER A 99 -1.38 16.14 18.11
CA SER A 99 -1.00 16.63 16.77
C SER A 99 -1.16 15.56 15.70
N ARG A 100 -1.22 14.28 16.08
CA ARG A 100 -1.44 13.16 15.17
C ARG A 100 -2.94 12.97 14.91
N SER A 101 -3.47 13.77 14.00
CA SER A 101 -4.87 13.72 13.56
C SER A 101 -4.97 14.00 12.06
N GLY A 102 -5.77 13.21 11.34
CA GLY A 102 -5.89 13.30 9.89
C GLY A 102 -4.78 12.57 9.14
N LEU A 103 -4.56 12.95 7.88
CA LEU A 103 -3.50 12.37 7.05
C LEU A 103 -2.16 13.02 7.34
N ILE A 104 -1.17 12.19 7.66
CA ILE A 104 0.18 12.62 8.02
C ILE A 104 1.18 11.77 7.24
N SER A 105 2.14 12.43 6.60
CA SER A 105 3.25 11.75 5.91
C SER A 105 4.11 10.98 6.90
N VAL A 106 4.43 9.74 6.56
CA VAL A 106 5.30 8.87 7.34
C VAL A 106 6.74 9.36 7.24
N GLN A 107 7.37 9.63 8.38
CA GLN A 107 8.73 10.18 8.47
C GLN A 107 9.66 9.38 9.38
N SER A 108 9.10 8.50 10.22
CA SER A 108 9.87 7.72 11.21
C SER A 108 9.76 6.22 10.98
N LEU A 109 10.75 5.49 11.52
CA LEU A 109 10.74 4.02 11.54
C LEU A 109 9.49 3.48 12.26
N MET A 110 9.12 4.06 13.41
CA MET A 110 7.93 3.62 14.16
C MET A 110 6.64 3.77 13.34
N GLU A 111 6.52 4.82 12.53
CA GLU A 111 5.39 4.97 11.60
C GLU A 111 5.44 3.92 10.48
N ARG A 112 6.62 3.52 10.01
CA ARG A 112 6.77 2.36 9.09
C ARG A 112 6.34 1.06 9.73
N VAL A 113 6.66 0.84 11.01
CA VAL A 113 6.17 -0.32 11.77
C VAL A 113 4.63 -0.33 11.83
N ILE A 114 4.00 0.83 12.03
CA ILE A 114 2.54 0.96 12.00
C ILE A 114 1.98 0.58 10.63
N VAL A 115 2.57 1.08 9.54
CA VAL A 115 2.14 0.74 8.17
C VAL A 115 2.23 -0.78 7.94
N PHE A 116 3.35 -1.40 8.33
CA PHE A 116 3.54 -2.85 8.26
C PHE A 116 2.51 -3.63 9.07
N LEU A 117 2.21 -3.18 10.30
CA LEU A 117 1.18 -3.82 11.11
C LEU A 117 -0.19 -3.73 10.47
N LEU A 118 -0.53 -2.58 9.87
CA LEU A 118 -1.80 -2.41 9.19
C LEU A 118 -1.92 -3.29 7.94
N SER A 119 -0.85 -3.42 7.16
CA SER A 119 -0.84 -4.22 5.92
C SER A 119 -0.75 -5.73 6.17
N GLN A 120 0.15 -6.15 7.06
CA GLN A 120 0.51 -7.55 7.21
C GLN A 120 -0.16 -8.24 8.39
N VAL A 121 -0.54 -7.53 9.45
CA VAL A 121 -0.91 -8.16 10.74
C VAL A 121 -2.36 -7.89 11.13
N ALA A 122 -2.73 -6.63 11.34
CA ALA A 122 -3.99 -6.24 11.96
C ALA A 122 -5.22 -6.57 11.09
N GLU A 123 -5.05 -6.59 9.77
CA GLU A 123 -6.14 -6.84 8.83
C GLU A 123 -6.15 -8.28 8.28
N ARG A 124 -5.35 -9.21 8.83
CA ARG A 124 -5.40 -10.62 8.43
C ARG A 124 -6.84 -11.16 8.54
N SER A 125 -7.35 -11.77 7.47
CA SER A 125 -8.49 -12.71 7.57
C SER A 125 -8.09 -14.02 6.94
N SER A 126 -8.66 -15.13 7.42
CA SER A 126 -8.45 -16.43 6.79
C SER A 126 -9.05 -16.53 5.37
N LYS A 127 -9.81 -15.52 4.92
CA LYS A 127 -10.51 -15.49 3.62
C LYS A 127 -9.82 -14.60 2.58
N GLU A 128 -9.09 -13.57 2.99
CA GLU A 128 -8.28 -12.75 2.08
C GLU A 128 -6.92 -13.46 1.87
N LYS A 129 -6.84 -14.25 0.79
CA LYS A 129 -5.66 -15.05 0.45
C LYS A 129 -4.46 -14.22 -0.04
N LEU A 130 -4.69 -12.97 -0.45
CA LEU A 130 -3.63 -12.04 -0.83
C LEU A 130 -3.29 -11.14 0.35
N LEU A 131 -2.08 -11.31 0.88
CA LEU A 131 -1.44 -10.29 1.70
C LEU A 131 -0.91 -9.18 0.79
N PHE A 132 -0.85 -7.96 1.30
CA PHE A 132 -0.11 -6.91 0.62
C PHE A 132 1.38 -7.31 0.58
N SER A 133 2.05 -6.90 -0.49
CA SER A 133 3.51 -6.95 -0.52
C SER A 133 4.06 -6.04 0.57
N LEU A 134 5.27 -6.35 1.05
CA LEU A 134 5.96 -5.42 1.93
C LEU A 134 6.22 -4.11 1.17
N HIS A 135 6.16 -3.00 1.88
CA HIS A 135 6.41 -1.69 1.28
C HIS A 135 7.90 -1.39 1.37
N PRO A 136 8.56 -0.96 0.28
CA PRO A 136 9.94 -0.49 0.35
C PRO A 136 10.09 0.67 1.32
N ARG A 137 11.25 0.77 1.97
CA ARG A 137 11.58 1.89 2.88
C ARG A 137 11.46 3.25 2.22
N THR A 138 11.79 3.33 0.93
CA THR A 138 11.80 4.56 0.12
C THR A 138 10.42 4.93 -0.42
N GLU A 139 9.43 4.06 -0.33
CA GLU A 139 8.09 4.32 -0.86
C GLU A 139 7.37 5.38 -0.04
N SER A 140 6.82 6.40 -0.70
CA SER A 140 6.07 7.45 0.00
C SER A 140 4.78 6.89 0.59
N CYS A 141 4.46 7.29 1.82
CA CYS A 141 3.31 6.79 2.57
C CYS A 141 2.71 7.89 3.44
N LYS A 142 1.37 7.89 3.58
CA LYS A 142 0.68 8.69 4.59
C LYS A 142 -0.19 7.79 5.48
N LEU A 143 -0.17 8.06 6.79
CA LEU A 143 -1.01 7.43 7.79
C LEU A 143 -2.23 8.30 8.08
N MET A 144 -3.40 7.68 8.16
CA MET A 144 -4.62 8.33 8.64
C MET A 144 -4.79 8.08 10.13
N TRP A 145 -4.80 9.16 10.90
CA TRP A 145 -5.02 9.16 12.34
C TRP A 145 -6.42 9.65 12.67
N ARG A 146 -7.14 8.88 13.49
CA ARG A 146 -8.44 9.28 14.05
C ARG A 146 -8.61 8.72 15.45
N ASP A 147 -9.11 9.54 16.36
CA ASP A 147 -9.41 9.17 17.75
C ASP A 147 -8.23 8.44 18.42
N SER A 148 -7.03 9.04 18.31
CA SER A 148 -5.77 8.52 18.88
C SER A 148 -5.32 7.15 18.34
N GLN A 149 -5.81 6.76 17.16
CA GLN A 149 -5.46 5.50 16.51
C GLN A 149 -5.08 5.71 15.04
N ALA A 150 -4.15 4.91 14.56
CA ALA A 150 -3.94 4.72 13.12
C ALA A 150 -5.12 3.89 12.58
N VAL A 151 -5.88 4.47 11.65
CA VAL A 151 -7.11 3.87 11.10
C VAL A 151 -6.95 3.36 9.68
N GLY A 152 -5.86 3.72 9.02
CA GLY A 152 -5.53 3.30 7.67
C GLY A 152 -4.32 4.04 7.14
N PHE A 153 -3.93 3.72 5.92
CA PHE A 153 -2.82 4.35 5.24
C PHE A 153 -3.00 4.26 3.73
N TYR A 154 -2.20 5.03 3.00
CA TYR A 154 -1.97 4.76 1.59
C TYR A 154 -0.49 4.97 1.23
N THR A 155 -0.03 4.25 0.20
CA THR A 155 1.32 4.37 -0.36
C THR A 155 1.27 4.91 -1.79
N THR A 156 2.38 5.45 -2.25
CA THR A 156 2.50 6.06 -3.58
C THR A 156 3.80 5.70 -4.26
N LYS A 157 3.69 5.24 -5.50
CA LYS A 157 4.80 5.17 -6.45
C LYS A 157 4.91 6.49 -7.18
N HIS A 158 6.07 7.12 -7.09
CA HIS A 158 6.32 8.40 -7.77
C HIS A 158 6.72 8.16 -9.22
N ARG A 159 6.33 9.08 -10.11
CA ARG A 159 6.87 9.12 -11.48
C ARG A 159 8.41 9.18 -11.42
N GLY A 160 9.07 8.31 -12.20
CA GLY A 160 10.52 8.17 -12.22
C GLY A 160 11.10 7.21 -11.17
N SER A 161 10.32 6.77 -10.17
CA SER A 161 10.77 5.75 -9.21
C SER A 161 10.87 4.38 -9.88
N LEU A 162 11.83 3.55 -9.44
CA LEU A 162 12.04 2.20 -9.97
C LEU A 162 10.83 1.30 -9.67
N CYS A 163 10.49 0.43 -10.62
CA CYS A 163 9.41 -0.54 -10.46
C CYS A 163 9.80 -1.70 -9.56
N ASP A 164 11.07 -2.08 -9.61
CA ASP A 164 11.68 -3.19 -8.88
C ASP A 164 13.20 -2.93 -8.74
N GLY A 165 13.89 -3.73 -7.92
CA GLY A 165 15.32 -3.53 -7.63
C GLY A 165 16.28 -4.00 -8.73
N TRP A 166 15.78 -4.68 -9.77
CA TRP A 166 16.61 -5.39 -10.75
C TRP A 166 16.43 -4.89 -12.19
N SER A 167 15.31 -4.24 -12.51
CA SER A 167 15.06 -3.61 -13.79
C SER A 167 15.34 -2.11 -13.75
N SER A 168 15.69 -1.55 -14.89
CA SER A 168 15.80 -0.10 -15.10
C SER A 168 14.44 0.55 -15.41
N ARG A 169 13.33 -0.15 -15.16
CA ARG A 169 11.98 0.36 -15.49
C ARG A 169 11.52 1.31 -14.39
N CYS A 170 11.08 2.49 -14.79
CA CYS A 170 10.55 3.49 -13.88
C CYS A 170 9.06 3.73 -14.12
N TYR A 171 8.31 4.04 -13.06
CA TYR A 171 6.92 4.48 -13.17
C TYR A 171 6.80 5.71 -14.06
N LEU A 172 5.87 5.68 -15.01
CA LEU A 172 5.69 6.74 -16.01
C LEU A 172 4.72 7.84 -15.56
N LEU A 173 3.95 7.58 -14.50
CA LEU A 173 3.02 8.48 -13.84
C LEU A 173 2.97 8.16 -12.33
N PRO A 174 2.56 9.10 -11.47
CA PRO A 174 2.31 8.80 -10.06
C PRO A 174 1.16 7.80 -9.92
N ALA A 175 1.33 6.80 -9.06
CA ALA A 175 0.30 5.80 -8.78
C ALA A 175 0.06 5.64 -7.28
N LEU A 176 -1.21 5.67 -6.88
CA LEU A 176 -1.65 5.20 -5.56
C LEU A 176 -1.52 3.68 -5.55
N ASP A 177 -0.63 3.16 -4.72
CA ASP A 177 -0.21 1.76 -4.82
C ASP A 177 -1.02 0.86 -3.91
N THR A 178 -1.01 1.16 -2.62
CA THR A 178 -1.83 0.49 -1.62
C THR A 178 -2.68 1.51 -0.90
N LEU A 179 -3.94 1.18 -0.66
CA LEU A 179 -4.85 1.94 0.20
C LEU A 179 -5.58 0.96 1.09
N LEU A 180 -5.47 1.17 2.40
CA LEU A 180 -6.09 0.32 3.39
C LEU A 180 -6.79 1.16 4.46
N VAL A 181 -8.01 0.74 4.79
CA VAL A 181 -8.78 1.25 5.93
C VAL A 181 -9.13 0.07 6.83
N ARG A 182 -8.79 0.18 8.12
CA ARG A 182 -9.06 -0.87 9.11
C ARG A 182 -10.53 -1.26 9.11
N ARG A 183 -10.84 -2.56 9.23
CA ARG A 183 -12.23 -3.08 9.18
C ARG A 183 -13.21 -2.30 10.05
N SER A 184 -12.84 -2.00 11.29
CA SER A 184 -13.67 -1.26 12.27
C SER A 184 -13.95 0.21 11.88
N TRP A 185 -13.19 0.75 10.92
CA TRP A 185 -13.26 2.13 10.44
C TRP A 185 -13.74 2.25 8.98
N ARG A 186 -14.01 1.12 8.29
CA ARG A 186 -14.55 1.13 6.93
C ARG A 186 -15.95 1.79 6.89
N ARG A 187 -16.35 2.23 5.69
CA ARG A 187 -17.66 2.87 5.41
C ARG A 187 -17.87 4.22 6.10
N ARG A 188 -16.80 4.90 6.52
CA ARG A 188 -16.82 6.24 7.13
C ARG A 188 -16.19 7.34 6.27
N GLY A 189 -15.96 7.07 4.98
CA GLY A 189 -15.39 8.03 4.04
C GLY A 189 -13.86 8.11 3.97
N PHE A 190 -13.10 7.41 4.84
CA PHE A 190 -11.63 7.53 4.85
C PHE A 190 -10.95 7.13 3.54
N GLY A 191 -11.43 6.09 2.86
CA GLY A 191 -10.86 5.70 1.57
C GLY A 191 -11.06 6.75 0.47
N LEU A 192 -12.21 7.43 0.49
CA LEU A 192 -12.46 8.56 -0.41
C LEU A 192 -11.53 9.72 -0.09
N HIS A 193 -11.43 10.08 1.19
CA HIS A 193 -10.55 11.16 1.65
C HIS A 193 -9.08 10.90 1.30
N MET A 194 -8.59 9.67 1.43
CA MET A 194 -7.24 9.29 1.00
C MET A 194 -7.03 9.42 -0.51
N LEU A 195 -8.01 9.03 -1.33
CA LEU A 195 -7.93 9.19 -2.78
C LEU A 195 -7.95 10.67 -3.19
N GLU A 196 -8.76 11.50 -2.53
CA GLU A 196 -8.81 12.95 -2.74
C GLU A 196 -7.49 13.62 -2.39
N ASP A 197 -6.89 13.27 -1.25
CA ASP A 197 -5.59 13.76 -0.82
C ASP A 197 -4.47 13.33 -1.78
N PHE A 198 -4.49 12.10 -2.28
CA PHE A 198 -3.57 11.64 -3.31
C PHE A 198 -3.70 12.48 -4.60
N CYS A 199 -4.91 12.61 -5.15
CA CYS A 199 -5.12 13.37 -6.39
C CYS A 199 -4.72 14.85 -6.24
N SER A 200 -5.03 15.44 -5.09
CA SER A 200 -4.66 16.83 -4.78
C SER A 200 -3.14 17.01 -4.64
N SER A 201 -2.43 16.00 -4.11
CA SER A 201 -0.97 16.02 -3.97
C SER A 201 -0.22 16.02 -5.31
N PHE A 202 -0.89 15.65 -6.41
CA PHE A 202 -0.32 15.58 -7.76
C PHE A 202 -1.11 16.44 -8.76
N SER A 203 -1.57 17.62 -8.34
CA SER A 203 -2.41 18.50 -9.18
C SER A 203 -1.74 19.00 -10.47
N THR A 204 -0.42 18.91 -10.58
CA THR A 204 0.35 19.30 -11.78
C THR A 204 0.46 18.18 -12.81
N GLU A 205 0.14 16.95 -12.43
CA GLU A 205 0.29 15.77 -13.28
C GLU A 205 -0.97 15.57 -14.12
N GLN A 206 -0.78 15.37 -15.43
CA GLN A 206 -1.91 15.20 -16.35
C GLN A 206 -2.65 13.89 -16.11
N PHE A 207 -1.93 12.83 -15.76
CA PHE A 207 -2.48 11.49 -15.59
C PHE A 207 -2.05 10.92 -14.24
N LEU A 208 -2.99 10.30 -13.54
CA LEU A 208 -2.76 9.64 -12.26
C LEU A 208 -3.15 8.16 -12.35
N GLY A 209 -2.45 7.34 -11.59
CA GLY A 209 -2.67 5.90 -11.49
C GLY A 209 -3.24 5.48 -10.14
N VAL A 210 -3.98 4.37 -10.17
CA VAL A 210 -4.22 3.49 -9.03
C VAL A 210 -3.70 2.12 -9.45
N SER A 211 -2.83 1.51 -8.65
CA SER A 211 -2.20 0.23 -9.00
C SER A 211 -3.25 -0.87 -9.18
N ALA A 212 -3.08 -1.64 -10.25
CA ALA A 212 -3.90 -2.81 -10.55
C ALA A 212 -3.48 -4.02 -9.68
N PRO A 213 -4.41 -4.95 -9.38
CA PRO A 213 -5.84 -4.91 -9.71
C PRO A 213 -6.66 -4.11 -8.69
N LEU A 214 -7.70 -3.41 -9.15
CA LEU A 214 -8.64 -2.75 -8.25
C LEU A 214 -9.54 -3.74 -7.51
N SER A 215 -9.52 -3.68 -6.18
CA SER A 215 -10.48 -4.41 -5.36
C SER A 215 -11.91 -3.87 -5.54
N PRO A 216 -12.98 -4.67 -5.30
CA PRO A 216 -14.36 -4.19 -5.37
C PRO A 216 -14.63 -2.97 -4.46
N SER A 217 -13.95 -2.93 -3.30
CA SER A 217 -14.01 -1.79 -2.39
C SER A 217 -13.38 -0.55 -3.00
N MET A 218 -12.21 -0.69 -3.64
CA MET A 218 -11.53 0.44 -4.30
C MET A 218 -12.31 0.94 -5.51
N VAL A 219 -12.91 0.06 -6.32
CA VAL A 219 -13.83 0.46 -7.41
C VAL A 219 -14.98 1.32 -6.88
N THR A 220 -15.52 0.97 -5.71
CA THR A 220 -16.59 1.76 -5.08
C THR A 220 -16.09 3.15 -4.65
N VAL A 221 -14.87 3.24 -4.11
CA VAL A 221 -14.22 4.52 -3.75
C VAL A 221 -13.98 5.36 -5.00
N CYS A 222 -13.36 4.80 -6.04
CA CYS A 222 -13.13 5.49 -7.32
C CYS A 222 -14.44 5.96 -7.95
N ARG A 223 -15.50 5.14 -7.93
CA ARG A 223 -16.82 5.54 -8.44
C ARG A 223 -17.34 6.79 -7.72
N SER A 224 -17.30 6.79 -6.39
CA SER A 224 -17.76 7.92 -5.58
C SER A 224 -16.94 9.19 -5.87
N PHE A 225 -15.62 9.04 -5.96
CA PHE A 225 -14.70 10.14 -6.27
C PHE A 225 -14.99 10.74 -7.65
N LEU A 226 -15.06 9.91 -8.69
CA LEU A 226 -15.24 10.36 -10.08
C LEU A 226 -16.64 10.91 -10.36
N GLN A 227 -17.63 10.60 -9.53
CA GLN A 227 -18.95 11.25 -9.56
C GLN A 227 -18.90 12.69 -9.03
N GLN A 228 -18.03 12.97 -8.05
CA GLN A 228 -17.89 14.28 -7.40
C GLN A 228 -16.88 15.17 -8.15
N HIS A 229 -15.83 14.58 -8.70
CA HIS A 229 -14.70 15.28 -9.33
C HIS A 229 -14.60 14.91 -10.81
N LYS A 230 -15.40 15.59 -11.65
CA LYS A 230 -15.53 15.28 -13.09
C LYS A 230 -14.24 15.50 -13.87
N GLU A 231 -13.41 16.43 -13.43
CA GLU A 231 -12.08 16.75 -13.96
C GLU A 231 -11.12 15.55 -13.94
N HIS A 232 -11.37 14.55 -13.08
CA HIS A 232 -10.56 13.34 -13.00
C HIS A 232 -11.09 12.18 -13.85
N GLN A 233 -12.28 12.31 -14.47
CA GLN A 233 -12.89 11.23 -15.26
C GLN A 233 -12.03 10.77 -16.42
N GLU A 234 -11.29 11.67 -17.07
CA GLU A 234 -10.42 11.36 -18.21
C GLU A 234 -8.97 11.07 -17.80
N ASN A 235 -8.63 11.35 -16.54
CA ASN A 235 -7.24 11.46 -16.08
C ASN A 235 -6.83 10.41 -15.04
N LEU A 236 -7.78 9.66 -14.47
CA LEU A 236 -7.50 8.62 -13.48
C LEU A 236 -7.58 7.20 -14.09
N TYR A 237 -6.50 6.44 -13.93
CA TYR A 237 -6.32 5.13 -14.57
C TYR A 237 -6.03 4.03 -13.55
N GLU A 238 -6.53 2.82 -13.81
CA GLU A 238 -6.00 1.60 -13.23
C GLU A 238 -4.72 1.26 -13.98
N VAL A 239 -3.63 0.99 -13.27
CA VAL A 239 -2.27 0.96 -13.82
C VAL A 239 -1.53 -0.31 -13.43
N GLU A 240 -1.04 -1.03 -14.43
CA GLU A 240 0.01 -2.05 -14.26
C GLU A 240 1.38 -1.38 -14.45
N ALA A 241 2.34 -1.67 -13.56
CA ALA A 241 3.67 -1.07 -13.64
C ALA A 241 4.35 -1.35 -15.00
N PRO A 242 5.05 -0.38 -15.61
CA PRO A 242 5.33 1.00 -15.19
C PRO A 242 4.24 2.03 -15.56
N GLY A 243 3.11 1.61 -16.11
CA GLY A 243 2.01 2.50 -16.48
C GLY A 243 2.14 3.20 -17.82
N GLY A 244 2.75 2.52 -18.79
CA GLY A 244 2.71 2.94 -20.19
C GLY A 244 1.30 2.97 -20.77
N TRP A 245 1.16 3.49 -21.99
CA TRP A 245 -0.15 3.67 -22.65
C TRP A 245 -0.96 2.37 -22.73
N THR A 246 -0.31 1.24 -22.99
CA THR A 246 -0.94 -0.09 -23.08
C THR A 246 -1.18 -0.75 -21.72
N GLN A 247 -0.62 -0.18 -20.65
CA GLN A 247 -0.63 -0.74 -19.29
C GLN A 247 -1.53 0.04 -18.34
N ARG A 248 -2.38 0.90 -18.91
CA ARG A 248 -3.31 1.72 -18.13
C ARG A 248 -4.71 1.65 -18.74
N ARG A 249 -5.72 1.62 -17.89
CA ARG A 249 -7.14 1.61 -18.28
C ARG A 249 -7.86 2.71 -17.53
N ASN A 250 -8.58 3.56 -18.25
CA ASN A 250 -9.35 4.62 -17.61
C ASN A 250 -10.40 4.00 -16.66
N ILE A 251 -10.39 4.41 -15.38
CA ILE A 251 -11.23 3.80 -14.35
C ILE A 251 -12.70 4.14 -14.58
N TRP A 252 -12.99 5.41 -14.89
CA TRP A 252 -14.36 5.88 -15.11
C TRP A 252 -15.04 5.09 -16.24
N LEU A 253 -14.40 5.04 -17.40
CA LEU A 253 -14.88 4.29 -18.56
C LEU A 253 -15.04 2.81 -18.23
N SER A 254 -14.08 2.22 -17.51
CA SER A 254 -14.14 0.81 -17.13
C SER A 254 -15.31 0.51 -16.17
N ILE A 255 -15.66 1.45 -15.28
CA ILE A 255 -16.88 1.37 -14.46
C ILE A 255 -18.14 1.42 -15.33
N GLN A 256 -18.23 2.38 -16.26
CA GLN A 256 -19.41 2.55 -17.12
C GLN A 256 -19.64 1.35 -18.04
N LEU A 257 -18.55 0.74 -18.53
CA LEU A 257 -18.59 -0.47 -19.36
C LEU A 257 -18.82 -1.75 -18.55
N GLY A 258 -19.04 -1.67 -17.23
CA GLY A 258 -19.29 -2.85 -16.40
C GLY A 258 -18.09 -3.78 -16.22
N ARG A 259 -16.85 -3.31 -16.47
CA ARG A 259 -15.65 -4.18 -16.40
C ARG A 259 -15.32 -4.68 -15.00
N TYR A 260 -15.85 -4.01 -13.97
CA TYR A 260 -15.66 -4.37 -12.56
C TYR A 260 -16.87 -5.09 -11.94
N THR A 261 -17.91 -5.38 -12.72
CA THR A 261 -19.01 -6.22 -12.21
C THR A 261 -18.53 -7.66 -12.19
N THR A 262 -18.13 -8.13 -11.01
CA THR A 262 -17.96 -9.56 -10.76
C THR A 262 -19.33 -10.21 -10.98
N ARG A 263 -19.42 -11.22 -11.85
CA ARG A 263 -20.58 -12.12 -11.89
C ARG A 263 -20.73 -12.68 -10.49
N ILE A 264 -21.79 -12.30 -9.79
CA ILE A 264 -22.23 -13.04 -8.63
C ILE A 264 -22.73 -14.35 -9.23
N ASP A 265 -21.93 -15.41 -9.18
CA ASP A 265 -22.49 -16.74 -9.37
C ASP A 265 -23.50 -16.93 -8.23
N GLU A 266 -24.78 -16.87 -8.60
CA GLU A 266 -25.90 -17.24 -7.75
C GLU A 266 -25.85 -18.75 -7.48
N GLU A 267 -24.92 -19.20 -6.63
CA GLU A 267 -25.05 -20.48 -5.93
C GLU A 267 -25.67 -20.24 -4.55
N CYS A 268 -26.97 -19.95 -4.57
CA CYS A 268 -27.88 -20.33 -3.49
C CYS A 268 -29.23 -20.63 -4.13
N GLY A 269 -29.35 -21.83 -4.71
CA GLY A 269 -30.64 -22.41 -5.01
C GLY A 269 -31.48 -22.49 -3.72
N PRO A 270 -32.81 -22.33 -3.78
CA PRO A 270 -33.63 -22.48 -2.61
C PRO A 270 -33.65 -23.95 -2.22
N THR A 271 -32.96 -24.30 -1.14
CA THR A 271 -33.10 -25.60 -0.49
C THR A 271 -34.52 -25.69 0.07
N SER A 272 -35.41 -26.27 -0.73
CA SER A 272 -36.70 -26.77 -0.30
C SER A 272 -36.44 -27.93 0.66
N GLY A 273 -36.60 -27.66 1.96
CA GLY A 273 -36.50 -28.64 3.04
C GLY A 273 -37.68 -28.48 3.98
N GLY A 274 -38.84 -28.97 3.56
CA GLY A 274 -39.98 -29.19 4.44
C GLY A 274 -39.85 -30.53 5.19
N THR A 275 -40.61 -30.66 6.30
CA THR A 275 -40.75 -31.81 7.23
C THR A 275 -39.82 -31.65 8.45
N GLN A 276 -40.25 -31.46 9.71
CA GLN A 276 -41.44 -31.96 10.42
C GLN A 276 -41.63 -31.07 11.68
N ARG A 277 -42.85 -30.58 11.95
CA ARG A 277 -43.19 -29.92 13.23
C ARG A 277 -44.38 -30.67 13.86
N ASN A 278 -44.13 -31.34 14.98
CA ASN A 278 -45.16 -31.93 15.84
C ASN A 278 -46.17 -30.85 16.27
N LYS A 279 -47.46 -31.13 16.08
CA LYS A 279 -48.57 -30.37 16.68
C LYS A 279 -49.23 -31.24 17.75
N HIS A 280 -49.39 -30.68 18.95
CA HIS A 280 -50.46 -31.05 19.87
C HIS A 280 -51.54 -29.96 19.86
N SER A 281 -52.79 -30.44 19.93
CA SER A 281 -54.05 -29.83 20.37
C SER A 281 -54.65 -28.61 19.63
N SER A 282 -55.79 -28.89 19.00
CA SER A 282 -56.84 -28.05 18.41
C SER A 282 -57.68 -27.29 19.46
N PRO A 283 -58.84 -26.66 19.12
CA PRO A 283 -59.32 -26.10 17.84
C PRO A 283 -59.90 -24.66 18.00
N LYS A 284 -60.19 -23.98 16.88
CA LYS A 284 -61.38 -23.11 16.72
C LYS A 284 -61.56 -22.66 15.25
N THR A 285 -62.56 -23.30 14.63
CA THR A 285 -63.60 -22.74 13.74
C THR A 285 -63.36 -21.39 13.06
N SER A 286 -63.38 -21.37 11.72
CA SER A 286 -64.51 -20.80 10.95
C SER A 286 -64.28 -20.94 9.44
N ASP A 287 -65.33 -21.42 8.77
CA ASP A 287 -65.54 -21.48 7.32
C ASP A 287 -65.13 -20.22 6.55
N ARG A 288 -64.54 -20.41 5.36
CA ARG A 288 -65.23 -20.10 4.10
C ARG A 288 -64.48 -20.63 2.89
N ARG A 289 -65.20 -21.47 2.15
CA ARG A 289 -64.98 -21.99 0.80
C ARG A 289 -65.39 -20.95 -0.24
N LEU A 290 -64.71 -20.98 -1.40
CA LEU A 290 -65.15 -20.75 -2.80
C LEU A 290 -63.84 -20.79 -3.63
N GLU A 291 -63.50 -21.88 -4.34
CA GLU A 291 -63.91 -22.25 -5.72
C GLU A 291 -63.88 -21.07 -6.71
N LEU A 292 -63.44 -21.12 -7.96
CA LEU A 292 -62.67 -22.02 -8.86
C LEU A 292 -62.63 -21.23 -10.21
N THR A 293 -62.00 -21.78 -11.26
CA THR A 293 -62.05 -21.37 -12.69
C THR A 293 -61.12 -20.22 -13.09
N SER A 294 -60.46 -20.17 -14.25
CA SER A 294 -60.23 -21.07 -15.39
C SER A 294 -59.26 -20.31 -16.32
N ALA A 295 -58.13 -20.90 -16.72
CA ALA A 295 -57.82 -21.33 -18.08
C ALA A 295 -57.75 -20.24 -19.18
N SER A 296 -56.58 -20.11 -19.82
CA SER A 296 -56.45 -20.15 -21.29
C SER A 296 -54.96 -20.23 -21.70
N SER A 297 -54.61 -21.30 -22.41
CA SER A 297 -53.36 -21.46 -23.14
C SER A 297 -53.51 -20.92 -24.57
N SER A 298 -52.39 -20.58 -25.21
CA SER A 298 -52.06 -21.13 -26.54
C SER A 298 -50.70 -20.60 -27.05
N ASP A 299 -49.79 -21.55 -27.24
CA ASP A 299 -48.66 -21.54 -28.19
C ASP A 299 -49.08 -21.18 -29.63
N VAL A 300 -48.16 -20.64 -30.44
CA VAL A 300 -47.83 -21.14 -31.81
C VAL A 300 -46.39 -20.73 -32.22
N LYS A 301 -45.75 -21.64 -32.97
CA LYS A 301 -44.38 -21.79 -33.49
C LYS A 301 -43.88 -20.82 -34.60
N ILE A 302 -42.54 -20.71 -34.61
CA ILE A 302 -41.49 -20.62 -35.67
C ILE A 302 -41.87 -20.74 -37.17
N PRO A 303 -41.04 -20.17 -38.09
CA PRO A 303 -40.19 -21.05 -38.92
C PRO A 303 -38.73 -20.61 -39.18
N LEU A 304 -37.98 -21.55 -39.76
CA LEU A 304 -36.53 -21.72 -39.99
C LEU A 304 -36.04 -21.21 -41.38
N LEU A 305 -34.73 -20.95 -41.56
CA LEU A 305 -33.90 -21.12 -42.80
C LEU A 305 -32.43 -20.70 -42.50
N THR A 306 -31.50 -21.62 -42.22
CA THR A 306 -30.45 -22.25 -43.07
C THR A 306 -29.30 -21.37 -43.59
N GLY A 307 -28.06 -21.78 -43.27
CA GLY A 307 -26.81 -21.43 -43.95
C GLY A 307 -25.62 -22.20 -43.34
N SER A 308 -25.01 -23.09 -44.12
CA SER A 308 -24.04 -24.14 -43.74
C SER A 308 -22.57 -23.70 -43.90
N SER A 309 -21.65 -24.25 -43.08
CA SER A 309 -20.46 -24.98 -43.58
C SER A 309 -19.67 -25.65 -42.45
N ALA A 310 -19.38 -26.95 -42.62
CA ALA A 310 -18.50 -27.75 -41.78
C ALA A 310 -17.53 -28.54 -42.69
N GLN A 311 -16.23 -28.55 -42.37
CA GLN A 311 -15.24 -29.55 -42.81
C GLN A 311 -14.24 -29.71 -41.63
N LEU A 312 -14.23 -30.82 -40.90
CA LEU A 312 -13.64 -32.16 -41.16
C LEU A 312 -12.10 -32.20 -40.98
N MET A 313 -11.67 -33.18 -40.19
CA MET A 313 -10.34 -33.36 -39.59
C MET A 313 -9.65 -34.64 -40.12
N ARG A 314 -8.31 -34.67 -40.00
CA ARG A 314 -7.32 -35.79 -40.01
C ARG A 314 -6.70 -36.25 -41.36
N PRO A 315 -5.59 -37.02 -41.35
CA PRO A 315 -4.32 -36.92 -40.55
C PRO A 315 -3.05 -37.25 -41.39
N CYS A 316 -1.83 -37.11 -40.84
CA CYS A 316 -0.65 -37.94 -41.22
C CYS A 316 0.46 -37.89 -40.15
N THR A 317 0.96 -39.06 -39.75
CA THR A 317 2.25 -39.40 -39.06
C THR A 317 2.99 -40.41 -39.99
N PRO A 318 4.19 -41.00 -39.71
CA PRO A 318 5.20 -40.89 -38.63
C PRO A 318 6.63 -40.59 -39.18
N SER A 319 7.74 -40.45 -38.43
CA SER A 319 8.58 -41.55 -37.93
C SER A 319 9.82 -41.11 -37.12
N GLN A 320 9.97 -41.72 -35.94
CA GLN A 320 11.14 -42.35 -35.27
C GLN A 320 12.54 -41.70 -35.11
N GLY A 321 13.01 -41.82 -33.84
CA GLY A 321 14.39 -42.14 -33.42
C GLY A 321 15.20 -40.91 -32.99
N GLY A 322 15.84 -40.81 -31.82
CA GLY A 322 16.12 -41.70 -30.70
C GLY A 322 17.32 -41.08 -29.93
N SER A 323 17.38 -41.32 -28.61
CA SER A 323 18.56 -41.18 -27.73
C SER A 323 18.95 -39.79 -27.17
N SER A 324 18.86 -39.68 -25.84
CA SER A 324 19.50 -38.71 -24.93
C SER A 324 21.02 -39.01 -24.75
N PRO A 325 21.74 -38.39 -23.79
CA PRO A 325 21.90 -36.98 -23.36
C PRO A 325 23.39 -36.52 -23.47
N SER A 326 23.74 -35.25 -23.17
CA SER A 326 24.98 -34.85 -22.43
C SER A 326 25.39 -33.38 -22.64
N SER A 327 25.70 -32.74 -21.50
CA SER A 327 26.76 -31.73 -21.23
C SER A 327 26.82 -30.38 -21.96
N ASP A 328 26.72 -29.34 -21.13
CA ASP A 328 27.68 -28.23 -20.96
C ASP A 328 27.88 -27.17 -22.06
N ILE A 329 27.43 -25.95 -21.68
CA ILE A 329 27.93 -24.60 -22.01
C ILE A 329 29.48 -24.53 -21.84
N PRO A 330 30.28 -23.56 -22.38
CA PRO A 330 29.97 -22.29 -23.07
C PRO A 330 30.77 -22.05 -24.38
N GLY A 331 30.46 -20.96 -25.09
CA GLY A 331 31.45 -20.41 -26.03
C GLY A 331 30.94 -19.32 -26.96
N THR A 332 31.05 -18.09 -26.48
CA THR A 332 31.19 -16.81 -27.19
C THR A 332 31.57 -16.91 -28.68
N GLY A 333 30.86 -16.19 -29.55
CA GLY A 333 31.28 -16.06 -30.96
C GLY A 333 30.38 -15.16 -31.82
N CYS A 334 30.80 -13.90 -31.93
CA CYS A 334 30.77 -13.01 -33.09
C CYS A 334 29.57 -12.96 -34.07
N CYS A 335 29.13 -11.72 -34.28
CA CYS A 335 28.36 -11.22 -35.43
C CYS A 335 28.98 -11.61 -36.80
N PRO A 336 28.19 -11.51 -37.88
CA PRO A 336 28.70 -11.04 -39.16
C PRO A 336 28.11 -9.67 -39.52
N GLY A 337 29.01 -8.79 -39.96
CA GLY A 337 28.68 -7.48 -40.51
C GLY A 337 28.22 -7.55 -41.97
N ALA A 338 27.84 -6.39 -42.47
CA ALA A 338 27.77 -6.09 -43.90
C ALA A 338 28.25 -4.65 -44.11
N ASP A 339 29.36 -4.54 -44.85
CA ASP A 339 29.95 -3.33 -45.40
C ASP A 339 29.10 -2.71 -46.52
N ALA A 340 29.15 -1.39 -46.66
CA ALA A 340 29.35 -0.74 -47.96
C ALA A 340 29.65 0.78 -47.86
N LYS A 341 30.92 1.09 -48.16
CA LYS A 341 31.45 2.12 -49.09
C LYS A 341 31.49 3.63 -48.75
N ASP A 342 32.71 4.13 -48.95
CA ASP A 342 33.24 5.50 -48.94
C ASP A 342 32.62 6.50 -49.93
N LEU A 343 32.59 7.79 -49.57
CA LEU A 343 33.51 8.83 -50.10
C LEU A 343 33.16 10.26 -49.60
N ASP A 344 34.15 10.85 -48.94
CA ASP A 344 34.70 12.22 -49.02
C ASP A 344 33.93 13.51 -48.60
N SER A 345 34.50 14.14 -47.56
CA SER A 345 34.78 15.56 -47.30
C SER A 345 33.81 16.70 -47.69
N GLY A 346 33.31 17.40 -46.65
CA GLY A 346 32.77 18.75 -46.73
C GLY A 346 32.68 19.41 -45.35
N ALA A 347 33.38 20.53 -45.15
CA ALA A 347 33.47 21.30 -43.91
C ALA A 347 32.29 22.26 -43.68
N TYR A 348 32.23 22.84 -42.47
CA TYR A 348 31.32 23.88 -41.91
C TYR A 348 29.98 23.34 -41.34
N CYS A 349 29.44 23.77 -40.20
CA CYS A 349 29.68 24.92 -39.33
C CYS A 349 29.07 24.64 -37.93
N ARG A 350 29.78 25.00 -36.85
CA ARG A 350 29.27 25.02 -35.47
C ARG A 350 28.93 26.46 -35.09
N PRO A 351 27.74 26.80 -34.56
CA PRO A 351 27.48 28.17 -34.12
C PRO A 351 28.11 28.43 -32.74
N PRO A 352 28.82 29.55 -32.53
CA PRO A 352 29.33 29.94 -31.23
C PRO A 352 28.32 30.82 -30.48
N GLN A 353 28.14 30.57 -29.18
CA GLN A 353 27.56 31.54 -28.27
C GLN A 353 28.65 32.49 -27.76
N SER A 354 28.35 33.78 -27.87
CA SER A 354 29.23 34.92 -27.65
C SER A 354 29.53 35.18 -26.17
N LEU A 355 30.81 35.27 -25.85
CA LEU A 355 31.35 36.03 -24.72
C LEU A 355 31.64 37.46 -25.22
N ASN A 356 31.18 38.48 -24.50
CA ASN A 356 31.72 39.83 -24.60
C ASN A 356 32.24 40.28 -23.24
N THR A 357 33.38 40.95 -23.29
CA THR A 357 34.26 41.24 -22.15
C THR A 357 34.39 42.74 -21.94
N LYS A 358 34.56 43.13 -20.67
CA LYS A 358 35.30 44.31 -20.13
C LYS A 358 34.68 45.72 -20.26
N GLN A 359 34.41 46.29 -19.08
CA GLN A 359 35.12 47.50 -18.65
C GLN A 359 35.44 47.40 -17.15
N ALA A 360 36.67 47.79 -16.80
CA ALA A 360 37.22 47.83 -15.46
C ALA A 360 37.39 49.28 -15.02
N LEU A 361 37.08 49.59 -13.76
CA LEU A 361 37.64 50.72 -13.01
C LEU A 361 37.73 50.33 -11.53
N LYS A 362 38.95 50.39 -11.00
CA LYS A 362 39.32 50.17 -9.60
C LYS A 362 39.11 51.46 -8.79
N SER A 363 38.64 51.34 -7.54
CA SER A 363 39.29 51.95 -6.36
C SER A 363 38.67 51.47 -5.04
N LYS A 364 39.46 51.59 -3.98
CA LYS A 364 39.56 50.86 -2.71
C LYS A 364 38.55 51.28 -1.60
N PRO A 365 38.55 50.61 -0.42
CA PRO A 365 37.47 50.62 0.58
C PRO A 365 37.65 51.68 1.68
N CYS A 366 36.56 52.03 2.37
CA CYS A 366 36.61 52.82 3.61
C CYS A 366 36.08 52.01 4.81
N VAL A 367 36.94 51.95 5.82
CA VAL A 367 36.73 51.57 7.21
C VAL A 367 36.55 52.87 8.01
N SER A 368 35.99 52.76 9.24
CA SER A 368 35.99 53.73 10.37
C SER A 368 34.68 54.53 10.50
N ALA A 369 34.11 54.81 11.67
CA ALA A 369 34.39 54.49 13.07
C ALA A 369 33.17 54.89 13.93
N GLU A 370 33.11 54.39 15.16
CA GLU A 370 32.31 54.93 16.27
C GLU A 370 32.63 56.42 16.53
N PRO A 371 31.80 57.10 17.36
CA PRO A 371 32.35 57.40 18.68
C PRO A 371 31.38 57.18 19.85
N ARG A 372 31.97 56.80 20.98
CA ARG A 372 31.49 56.98 22.36
C ARG A 372 31.66 58.44 22.78
N GLU A 373 30.71 58.97 23.56
CA GLU A 373 30.99 59.89 24.67
C GLU A 373 30.11 59.52 25.87
N GLU A 374 30.78 59.30 27.00
CA GLU A 374 30.33 59.39 28.40
C GLU A 374 29.99 60.89 28.69
N GLU A 375 29.27 61.38 29.70
CA GLU A 375 29.13 61.06 31.11
C GLU A 375 28.10 62.06 31.73
N GLU A 376 27.78 61.88 33.03
CA GLU A 376 26.99 62.76 33.94
C GLU A 376 25.45 62.76 33.77
N GLU A 377 24.62 62.55 34.79
CA GLU A 377 24.71 63.07 36.15
C GLU A 377 23.90 62.19 37.14
N GLN A 378 24.52 61.83 38.26
CA GLN A 378 23.91 61.12 39.38
C GLN A 378 23.70 62.13 40.52
N GLY A 379 22.45 62.52 40.78
CA GLY A 379 22.06 63.46 41.83
C GLY A 379 21.30 62.79 42.98
N ASP A 380 21.97 62.72 44.12
CA ASP A 380 21.57 62.16 45.42
C ASP A 380 20.36 62.88 46.07
N ALA A 381 19.46 62.13 46.72
CA ALA A 381 18.52 62.67 47.70
C ALA A 381 18.13 61.62 48.77
N LYS A 382 18.90 61.63 49.86
CA LYS A 382 18.63 61.01 51.17
C LYS A 382 17.29 61.39 51.80
N ARG A 383 16.65 60.40 52.46
CA ARG A 383 15.89 60.56 53.73
C ARG A 383 15.87 59.21 54.47
N VAL A 384 16.76 58.91 55.43
CA VAL A 384 16.69 59.20 56.89
C VAL A 384 15.43 58.57 57.54
N ARG A 385 15.48 57.60 58.47
CA ARG A 385 16.00 57.61 59.88
C ARG A 385 15.96 56.15 60.44
N ARG A 386 17.04 55.66 61.08
CA ARG A 386 17.26 55.41 62.55
C ARG A 386 16.16 54.54 63.22
N THR A 387 16.48 53.48 63.95
CA THR A 387 17.59 53.26 64.91
C THR A 387 18.27 51.91 64.75
#